data_AF-A0A6G1CS83-F1
#
_entry.id   AF-A0A6G1CS83-F1
#
_cell.length_a   1.000
_cell.length_b   1.000
_cell.length_c   1.000
_cell.angle_alpha   90.00
_cell.angle_beta   90.00
_cell.angle_gamma   90.00
#
_symmetry.space_group_name_H-M   'P 1'
#
loop_
_entity.id
_entity.type
_entity.pdbx_description
1 polymer ?
#
loop_
_entity_poly.entity_id
_entity_poly.type
_entity_poly.pdbx_seq_one_letter_code
_entity_poly.pdbx_strand_id
1 'polypeptide(L)'
;MDDLVDIVKAGGRSLNHQGLSLESWSTKPVDPGEPGYDVVVTGRLSAKWSPDIKDVRSNLDPMLIANFVRRTNELKSDLDIPVEIINKFEEFWTASRIAPLKGRNSILKGICPQIFGLFTVKLAVALTLIGGVQHVDASGTKILSGLLTTA
;
A
#
# COMPACT_ATOMS: atom_id res chain seq x y z
N MET A 1 -21.34 -8.80 26.33
CA MET A 1 -20.89 -9.95 25.55
C MET A 1 -20.26 -9.43 24.29
N ASP A 2 -18.93 -9.47 24.32
CA ASP A 2 -17.99 -9.67 23.22
C ASP A 2 -17.92 -8.58 22.14
N ASP A 3 -17.19 -7.52 22.46
CA ASP A 3 -16.50 -6.68 21.47
C ASP A 3 -15.34 -7.49 20.85
N LEU A 4 -15.68 -8.44 19.99
CA LEU A 4 -14.69 -9.16 19.19
C LEU A 4 -14.33 -8.27 17.99
N VAL A 5 -13.15 -7.64 18.05
CA VAL A 5 -12.59 -6.86 16.94
C VAL A 5 -11.99 -7.82 15.93
N ASP A 6 -12.76 -8.22 14.92
CA ASP A 6 -12.21 -8.98 13.80
C ASP A 6 -11.68 -8.05 12.71
N ILE A 7 -10.39 -8.16 12.43
CA ILE A 7 -9.74 -7.54 11.28
C ILE A 7 -10.05 -8.42 10.07
N VAL A 8 -11.09 -8.07 9.31
CA VAL A 8 -11.37 -8.78 8.05
C VAL A 8 -10.45 -8.25 6.96
N LYS A 9 -9.39 -9.00 6.66
CA LYS A 9 -8.56 -8.78 5.47
C LYS A 9 -9.29 -9.36 4.27
N ALA A 10 -10.01 -8.51 3.53
CA ALA A 10 -10.60 -8.87 2.24
C ALA A 10 -9.50 -8.92 1.18
N GLY A 11 -8.68 -9.97 1.22
CA GLY A 11 -7.67 -10.19 0.18
C GLY A 11 -8.36 -10.55 -1.13
N GLY A 12 -8.38 -9.63 -2.09
CA GLY A 12 -8.82 -9.80 -3.49
C GLY A 12 -10.20 -10.43 -3.76
N ARG A 13 -10.95 -10.86 -2.74
CA ARG A 13 -12.26 -11.52 -2.83
C ARG A 13 -13.32 -10.52 -2.41
N SER A 14 -14.34 -10.36 -3.26
CA SER A 14 -15.56 -9.62 -2.91
C SER A 14 -16.08 -10.08 -1.55
N LEU A 15 -16.42 -9.15 -0.65
CA LEU A 15 -16.99 -9.43 0.68
C LEU A 15 -18.23 -10.35 0.59
N ASN A 16 -18.95 -10.31 -0.54
CA ASN A 16 -20.07 -11.19 -0.85
C ASN A 16 -19.67 -12.69 -0.88
N HIS A 17 -18.43 -13.01 -1.24
CA HIS A 17 -17.92 -14.39 -1.24
C HIS A 17 -17.57 -14.87 0.18
N GLN A 18 -17.47 -13.98 1.16
CA GLN A 18 -17.28 -14.31 2.58
C GLN A 18 -18.60 -14.28 3.37
N GLY A 19 -19.74 -14.02 2.71
CA GLY A 19 -21.05 -13.93 3.34
C GLY A 19 -21.25 -12.70 4.22
N LEU A 20 -20.39 -11.68 4.09
CA LEU A 20 -20.45 -10.45 4.88
C LEU A 20 -21.06 -9.32 4.05
N SER A 21 -22.22 -8.84 4.46
CA SER A 21 -22.80 -7.60 3.92
C SER A 21 -22.16 -6.39 4.63
N LEU A 22 -21.84 -5.33 3.88
CA LEU A 22 -21.29 -4.08 4.43
C LEU A 22 -22.34 -2.98 4.35
N GLU A 23 -22.70 -2.39 5.49
CA GLU A 23 -23.55 -1.19 5.53
C GLU A 23 -22.73 -0.02 6.09
N SER A 24 -22.65 1.08 5.33
CA SER A 24 -21.95 2.31 5.71
C SER A 24 -22.96 3.37 6.18
N TRP A 25 -22.77 3.90 7.39
CA TRP A 25 -23.62 4.97 7.95
C TRP A 25 -23.01 6.38 7.83
N SER A 26 -21.95 6.57 7.04
CA SER A 26 -21.27 7.86 6.92
C SER A 26 -21.87 8.76 5.83
N THR A 27 -22.09 10.04 6.16
CA THR A 27 -22.64 11.11 5.29
C THR A 27 -21.70 11.58 4.17
N LYS A 28 -20.64 10.84 3.87
CA LYS A 28 -19.91 10.95 2.61
C LYS A 28 -19.75 9.56 2.02
N PRO A 29 -20.18 9.33 0.76
CA PRO A 29 -19.85 8.10 0.05
C PRO A 29 -18.32 8.03 -0.02
N VAL A 30 -17.73 7.18 0.82
CA VAL A 30 -16.46 6.57 0.45
C VAL A 30 -16.87 5.61 -0.65
N ASP A 31 -16.54 5.93 -1.90
CA ASP A 31 -16.77 5.00 -3.00
C ASP A 31 -16.17 3.65 -2.56
N PRO A 32 -17.00 2.61 -2.34
CA PRO A 32 -16.49 1.30 -2.02
C PRO A 32 -15.58 0.95 -3.17
N GLY A 33 -14.29 0.83 -2.84
CA GLY A 33 -13.19 1.01 -3.76
C GLY A 33 -13.43 0.28 -5.08
N GLU A 34 -12.99 0.90 -6.17
CA GLU A 34 -12.82 0.26 -7.46
C GLU A 34 -12.45 -1.22 -7.28
N PRO A 35 -13.13 -2.16 -7.96
CA PRO A 35 -12.85 -3.58 -7.76
C PRO A 35 -11.37 -3.87 -7.99
N GLY A 36 -10.71 -4.52 -7.02
CA GLY A 36 -9.31 -4.94 -7.11
C GLY A 36 -8.33 -4.34 -6.09
N TYR A 37 -8.77 -3.43 -5.20
CA TYR A 37 -7.92 -2.89 -4.14
C TYR A 37 -8.10 -3.63 -2.81
N ASP A 38 -6.98 -3.90 -2.13
CA ASP A 38 -6.99 -4.43 -0.76
C ASP A 38 -7.41 -3.33 0.22
N VAL A 39 -8.40 -3.61 1.05
CA VAL A 39 -8.90 -2.70 2.09
C VAL A 39 -8.88 -3.36 3.46
N VAL A 40 -8.60 -2.54 4.49
CA VAL A 40 -8.79 -2.88 5.89
C VAL A 40 -10.08 -2.19 6.35
N VAL A 41 -11.04 -3.00 6.80
CA VAL A 41 -12.31 -2.51 7.35
C VAL A 41 -12.33 -2.79 8.84
N THR A 42 -12.65 -1.77 9.62
CA THR A 42 -12.90 -1.88 11.07
C THR A 42 -14.35 -1.51 11.32
N GLY A 43 -15.05 -2.37 12.07
CA GLY A 43 -16.48 -2.23 12.26
C GLY A 43 -17.01 -3.13 13.36
N ARG A 44 -18.32 -3.11 13.53
CA ARG A 44 -19.04 -3.98 14.46
C ARG A 44 -19.63 -5.16 13.70
N LEU A 45 -19.37 -6.38 14.17
CA LEU A 45 -20.06 -7.56 13.68
C LEU A 45 -21.51 -7.55 14.17
N SER A 46 -22.42 -7.77 13.25
CA SER A 46 -23.86 -7.84 13.45
C SER A 46 -24.40 -9.03 12.65
N ALA A 47 -25.70 -9.24 12.72
CA ALA A 47 -26.35 -10.23 11.90
C ALA A 47 -27.74 -9.79 11.48
N LYS A 48 -28.12 -10.18 10.26
CA LYS A 48 -29.42 -9.87 9.68
C LYS A 48 -30.25 -11.15 9.66
N TRP A 49 -31.43 -11.08 10.27
CA TRP A 49 -32.40 -12.16 10.19
C TRP A 49 -33.02 -12.18 8.80
N SER A 50 -33.15 -13.37 8.22
CA SER A 50 -33.99 -13.57 7.05
C SER A 50 -35.46 -13.27 7.40
N PRO A 51 -36.29 -12.88 6.41
CA PRO A 51 -37.72 -12.71 6.64
C PRO A 51 -38.35 -13.97 7.24
N ASP A 52 -39.28 -13.78 8.17
CA ASP A 52 -40.00 -14.88 8.81
C ASP A 52 -41.04 -15.44 7.82
N ILE A 53 -40.75 -16.62 7.26
CA ILE A 53 -41.61 -17.32 6.31
C ILE A 53 -42.08 -18.59 7.00
N LYS A 54 -43.40 -18.75 7.11
CA LYS A 54 -44.02 -19.92 7.74
C LYS A 54 -43.49 -21.21 7.10
N ASP A 55 -43.05 -22.15 7.94
CA ASP A 55 -42.50 -23.45 7.56
C ASP A 55 -41.09 -23.41 6.91
N VAL A 56 -40.39 -22.28 7.02
CA VAL A 56 -38.97 -22.15 6.66
C VAL A 56 -38.17 -21.77 7.90
N ARG A 57 -37.00 -22.41 8.10
CA ARG A 57 -36.09 -22.02 9.18
C ARG A 57 -35.48 -20.65 8.86
N SER A 58 -35.69 -19.68 9.75
CA SER A 58 -35.04 -18.37 9.64
C SER A 58 -33.53 -18.52 9.67
N ASN A 59 -32.86 -17.96 8.67
CA ASN A 59 -31.41 -17.91 8.60
C ASN A 59 -30.90 -16.61 9.22
N LEU A 60 -29.69 -16.67 9.75
CA LEU A 60 -29.00 -15.53 10.30
C LEU A 60 -27.76 -15.26 9.44
N ASP A 61 -27.76 -14.16 8.72
CA ASP A 61 -26.66 -13.80 7.82
C ASP A 61 -25.70 -12.85 8.57
N PRO A 62 -24.40 -13.18 8.67
CA PRO A 62 -23.43 -12.32 9.32
C PRO A 62 -23.24 -11.03 8.51
N MET A 63 -23.10 -9.90 9.22
CA MET A 63 -22.98 -8.57 8.61
C MET A 63 -21.93 -7.75 9.34
N LEU A 64 -21.08 -7.03 8.61
CA LEU A 64 -20.09 -6.13 9.21
C LEU A 64 -20.54 -4.68 8.98
N ILE A 65 -20.90 -4.00 10.06
CA ILE A 65 -21.24 -2.58 10.02
C ILE A 65 -19.92 -1.80 10.15
N ALA A 66 -19.50 -1.15 9.07
CA ALA A 66 -18.19 -0.50 9.01
C ALA A 66 -18.19 0.86 9.69
N ASN A 67 -17.22 1.08 10.57
CA ASN A 67 -16.93 2.39 11.17
C ASN A 67 -15.80 3.10 10.43
N PHE A 68 -14.81 2.33 9.97
CA PHE A 68 -13.62 2.85 9.32
C PHE A 68 -13.16 1.93 8.19
N VAL A 69 -12.84 2.50 7.03
CA VAL A 69 -12.33 1.79 5.86
C VAL A 69 -11.05 2.47 5.40
N ARG A 70 -9.96 1.71 5.26
CA ARG A 70 -8.67 2.21 4.76
C ARG A 70 -8.17 1.34 3.62
N ARG A 71 -7.66 1.97 2.55
CA ARG A 71 -6.99 1.23 1.46
C ARG A 71 -5.59 0.81 1.92
N THR A 72 -5.25 -0.44 1.66
CA THR A 72 -3.91 -0.99 1.94
C THR A 72 -2.92 -0.63 0.84
N ASN A 73 -3.43 -0.34 -0.36
CA ASN A 73 -2.63 0.00 -1.56
C ASN A 73 -2.30 1.48 -1.70
N GLU A 74 -2.37 2.28 -0.63
CA GLU A 74 -1.77 3.61 -0.63
C GLU A 74 -0.25 3.47 -0.58
N LEU A 75 0.34 3.22 -1.75
CA LEU A 75 1.77 3.39 -1.94
C LEU A 75 2.05 4.90 -1.76
N LYS A 76 2.68 5.25 -0.62
CA LYS A 76 3.53 6.45 -0.39
C LYS A 76 2.97 7.72 0.29
N SER A 77 1.79 7.78 0.89
CA SER A 77 1.36 9.04 1.55
C SER A 77 1.77 9.20 3.01
N ASP A 78 2.01 8.11 3.76
CA ASP A 78 2.16 8.21 5.23
C ASP A 78 3.26 7.27 5.78
N LEU A 79 4.46 7.35 5.20
CA LEU A 79 5.63 6.75 5.86
C LEU A 79 6.07 7.72 6.96
N ASP A 80 5.64 7.45 8.20
CA ASP A 80 6.22 8.08 9.39
C ASP A 80 7.65 7.56 9.57
N ILE A 81 8.62 8.27 8.98
CA ILE A 81 10.04 7.92 9.05
C ILE A 81 10.60 8.53 10.35
N PRO A 82 11.06 7.71 11.31
CA PRO A 82 11.63 8.24 12.54
C PRO A 82 12.84 9.13 12.27
N VAL A 83 12.99 10.22 13.03
CA VAL A 83 14.10 11.18 12.89
C VAL A 83 15.47 10.52 12.99
N GLU A 84 15.61 9.48 13.80
CA GLU A 84 16.86 8.72 13.93
C GLU A 84 17.30 8.08 12.60
N ILE A 85 16.35 7.60 11.80
CA ILE A 85 16.64 7.00 10.50
C ILE A 85 17.08 8.07 9.49
N ILE A 86 16.48 9.25 9.56
CA ILE A 86 16.88 10.41 8.74
C ILE A 86 18.32 10.80 9.08
N ASN A 87 18.63 10.98 10.37
CA ASN A 87 19.97 11.34 10.82
C ASN A 87 21.02 10.30 10.39
N LYS A 88 20.73 9.01 10.55
CA LYS A 88 21.62 7.92 10.08
C LYS A 88 21.89 8.00 8.58
N PHE A 89 20.88 8.35 7.79
CA PHE A 89 21.03 8.51 6.34
C PHE A 89 21.91 9.72 5.99
N GLU A 90 21.72 10.85 6.69
CA GLU A 90 22.55 12.05 6.50
C GLU A 90 24.01 11.82 6.91
N GLU A 91 24.24 11.16 8.05
CA GLU A 91 25.57 10.78 8.51
C GLU A 91 26.27 9.87 7.50
N PHE A 92 25.56 8.88 6.95
CA PHE A 92 26.08 7.97 5.93
C PHE A 92 26.58 8.73 4.68
N TRP A 93 25.79 9.69 4.19
CA TRP A 93 26.18 10.47 3.00
C TRP A 93 27.26 11.50 3.30
N THR A 94 27.27 12.06 4.51
CA THR A 94 28.36 12.92 4.99
C THR A 94 29.68 12.16 5.02
N ALA A 95 29.68 10.94 5.56
CA ALA A 95 30.86 10.06 5.57
C ALA A 95 31.28 9.60 4.16
N SER A 96 30.32 9.42 3.26
CA SER A 96 30.57 9.01 1.87
C SER A 96 30.89 10.18 0.93
N ARG A 97 30.94 11.43 1.42
CA ARG A 97 31.09 12.64 0.59
C ARG A 97 32.34 12.64 -0.30
N ILE A 98 33.43 12.07 0.19
CA ILE A 98 34.70 11.98 -0.54
C ILE A 98 34.63 10.95 -1.68
N ALA A 99 33.84 9.90 -1.51
CA ALA A 99 33.71 8.80 -2.47
C ALA A 99 32.25 8.35 -2.60
N PRO A 100 31.37 9.18 -3.19
CA PRO A 100 29.92 8.94 -3.20
C PRO A 100 29.54 7.66 -3.96
N LEU A 101 30.31 7.28 -4.98
CA LEU A 101 30.12 6.02 -5.70
C LEU A 101 30.39 4.79 -4.82
N LYS A 102 31.33 4.89 -3.87
CA LYS A 102 31.57 3.83 -2.89
C LYS A 102 30.40 3.73 -1.90
N GLY A 103 29.85 4.87 -1.48
CA GLY A 103 28.61 4.95 -0.71
C GLY A 103 27.43 4.27 -1.42
N ARG A 104 27.17 4.64 -2.68
CA ARG A 104 26.17 3.97 -3.53
C ARG A 104 26.39 2.46 -3.59
N ASN A 105 27.63 2.02 -3.80
CA ASN A 105 27.94 0.59 -3.87
C ASN A 105 27.66 -0.13 -2.54
N SER A 106 27.84 0.54 -1.40
CA SER A 106 27.45 0.02 -0.08
C SER A 106 25.93 -0.14 0.03
N ILE A 107 25.14 0.83 -0.45
CA ILE A 107 23.66 0.71 -0.49
C ILE A 107 23.23 -0.48 -1.36
N LEU A 108 23.86 -0.66 -2.52
CA LEU A 108 23.54 -1.76 -3.44
C LEU A 108 23.77 -3.16 -2.85
N LYS A 109 24.63 -3.28 -1.83
CA LYS A 109 24.80 -4.56 -1.10
C LYS A 109 23.54 -4.95 -0.31
N GLY A 110 22.77 -3.96 0.15
CA GLY A 110 21.50 -4.18 0.84
C GLY A 110 20.34 -4.57 -0.09
N ILE A 111 20.49 -4.38 -1.40
CA ILE A 111 19.47 -4.74 -2.38
C ILE A 111 19.62 -6.22 -2.74
N CYS A 112 18.55 -6.99 -2.51
CA CYS A 112 18.51 -8.43 -2.73
C CYS A 112 19.75 -9.14 -2.14
N PRO A 113 19.97 -9.08 -0.81
CA PRO A 113 21.19 -9.58 -0.18
C PRO A 113 21.40 -11.09 -0.41
N GLN A 114 20.31 -11.83 -0.65
CA GLN A 114 20.33 -13.26 -0.94
C GLN A 114 20.88 -13.62 -2.33
N ILE A 115 21.03 -12.63 -3.22
CA ILE A 115 21.57 -12.83 -4.56
C ILE A 115 23.02 -12.36 -4.55
N PHE A 116 23.96 -13.30 -4.66
CA PHE A 116 25.38 -12.98 -4.72
C PHE A 116 25.77 -12.46 -6.11
N GLY A 117 26.65 -11.45 -6.17
CA GLY A 117 27.08 -10.84 -7.42
C GLY A 117 26.03 -9.93 -8.09
N LEU A 118 26.03 -9.90 -9.43
CA LEU A 118 25.08 -9.16 -10.28
C LEU A 118 24.97 -7.67 -9.98
N PHE A 119 26.11 -7.03 -9.68
CA PHE A 119 26.17 -5.62 -9.31
C PHE A 119 25.44 -4.70 -10.31
N THR A 120 25.64 -4.89 -11.61
CA THR A 120 25.01 -4.07 -12.66
C THR A 120 23.49 -4.21 -12.68
N VAL A 121 22.97 -5.42 -12.45
CA VAL A 121 21.52 -5.67 -12.40
C VAL A 121 20.93 -5.01 -11.16
N LYS A 122 21.58 -5.16 -10.00
CA LYS A 122 21.15 -4.48 -8.76
C LYS A 122 21.17 -2.96 -8.91
N LEU A 123 22.17 -2.42 -9.59
CA LEU A 123 22.24 -0.99 -9.91
C LEU A 123 21.10 -0.56 -10.83
N ALA A 124 20.82 -1.31 -11.90
CA ALA A 124 19.71 -1.01 -12.81
C ALA A 124 18.36 -1.03 -12.07
N VAL A 125 18.12 -2.05 -11.25
CA VAL A 125 16.91 -2.14 -10.41
C VAL A 125 16.80 -0.96 -9.45
N ALA A 126 17.90 -0.58 -8.78
CA ALA A 126 17.92 0.56 -7.88
C ALA A 126 17.56 1.87 -8.61
N LEU A 127 18.15 2.10 -9.79
CA LEU A 127 17.87 3.29 -10.61
C LEU A 127 16.42 3.32 -11.08
N THR A 128 15.86 2.18 -11.48
CA THR A 128 14.45 2.07 -11.88
C THR A 128 13.50 2.34 -10.70
N LEU A 129 13.84 1.85 -9.49
CA LEU A 129 13.02 2.05 -8.29
C LEU A 129 13.05 3.49 -7.77
N ILE A 130 14.23 4.13 -7.80
CA ILE A 130 14.38 5.55 -7.45
C ILE A 130 13.72 6.43 -8.52
N GLY A 131 13.77 6.01 -9.77
CA GLY A 131 13.25 6.74 -10.91
C GLY A 131 14.14 7.93 -11.30
N GLY A 132 13.61 8.76 -12.20
CA GLY A 132 14.24 9.99 -12.67
C GLY A 132 13.47 11.23 -12.22
N VAL A 133 14.12 12.39 -12.31
CA VAL A 133 13.45 13.67 -12.08
C VAL A 133 12.67 14.03 -13.34
N GLN A 134 11.38 14.29 -13.20
CA GLN A 134 10.57 14.81 -14.31
C GLN A 134 10.99 16.25 -14.60
N HIS A 135 11.30 16.54 -15.86
CA HIS A 135 11.50 17.91 -16.31
C HIS A 135 10.30 18.32 -17.16
N VAL A 136 9.80 19.52 -16.94
CA VAL A 136 8.74 20.10 -17.77
C VAL A 136 9.40 21.21 -18.56
N ASP A 137 9.42 21.05 -19.88
CA ASP A 137 9.95 22.08 -20.75
C ASP A 137 8.96 23.27 -20.87
N ALA A 138 9.43 24.37 -21.47
CA ALA A 138 8.61 25.57 -21.67
C ALA A 138 7.38 25.34 -22.59
N SER A 139 7.30 24.20 -23.28
CA SER A 139 6.15 23.81 -24.10
C SER A 139 5.05 23.09 -23.32
N GLY A 140 5.29 22.80 -22.03
CA GLY A 140 4.37 22.03 -21.18
C GLY A 140 4.49 20.52 -21.35
N THR A 141 5.47 20.05 -22.13
CA THR A 141 5.71 18.62 -22.33
C THR A 141 6.49 18.09 -21.13
N LYS A 142 5.91 17.09 -20.45
CA LYS A 142 6.55 16.40 -19.33
C LYS A 142 7.49 15.33 -19.88
N ILE A 143 8.79 15.59 -19.82
CA ILE A 143 9.81 14.59 -20.15
C ILE A 143 10.28 13.89 -18.88
N LEU A 144 10.17 12.56 -18.87
CA LEU A 144 10.76 11.72 -17.84
C LEU A 144 12.26 11.61 -18.13
N SER A 145 13.10 12.28 -17.34
CA SER A 145 14.55 12.15 -17.47
C SER A 145 15.00 10.83 -16.86
N GLY A 146 14.81 9.74 -17.60
CA GLY A 146 15.17 8.39 -17.20
C GLY A 146 15.53 7.56 -18.42
N LEU A 147 16.83 7.54 -18.75
CA LEU A 147 17.47 6.69 -19.76
C LEU A 147 16.90 6.84 -21.19
N LEU A 148 17.66 7.53 -22.06
CA LEU A 148 17.52 7.68 -23.52
C LEU A 148 17.05 9.08 -23.99
N THR A 149 17.91 10.08 -23.86
CA THR A 149 17.93 11.21 -24.81
C THR A 149 19.32 11.85 -24.85
N THR A 150 20.27 11.16 -25.49
CA THR A 150 21.30 11.77 -26.36
C THR A 150 21.94 10.61 -27.14
N ALA A 151 21.48 10.42 -28.38
CA ALA A 151 22.27 9.79 -29.45
C ALA A 151 22.78 10.93 -30.34
#